data_AF-A0A8H6DUH6-F1
#
_entry.id   AF-A0A8H6DUH6-F1
#
_cell.length_a   1.000
_cell.length_b   1.000
_cell.length_c   1.000
_cell.angle_alpha   90.00
_cell.angle_beta   90.00
_cell.angle_gamma   90.00
#
_symmetry.space_group_name_H-M   'P 1'
#
loop_
_entity.id
_entity.type
_entity.pdbx_description
1 polymer ?
#
loop_
_entity_poly.entity_id
_entity_poly.type
_entity_poly.pdbx_seq_one_letter_code
_entity_poly.pdbx_strand_id
1 'polypeptide(L)'
;MYDGILGALQGAEERLARALFSEDPLGLKIPITQDDVGYLVEEVYNGKSIISGLSTRLILSRWRKPTESFVDQSTPGQKNSQLKMRDLVLMTKEEASKHEKEVLKGEKSLEELYSAETIERVNKRMAEEERFERFRSV
;
A
#
# COMPACT_ATOMS: atom_id res chain seq x y z
N MET A 1 10.10 -11.46 9.44
CA MET A 1 9.03 -11.56 8.43
C MET A 1 8.51 -10.17 8.09
N TYR A 2 8.01 -9.41 9.07
CA TYR A 2 7.49 -8.06 8.86
C TYR A 2 8.51 -7.05 8.34
N ASP A 3 9.80 -7.12 8.73
CA ASP A 3 10.85 -6.27 8.14
C ASP A 3 10.99 -6.46 6.63
N GLY A 4 10.81 -7.69 6.14
CA GLY A 4 10.86 -7.99 4.72
C GLY A 4 9.68 -7.37 3.97
N ILE A 5 8.50 -7.35 4.58
CA ILE A 5 7.31 -6.70 4.04
C ILE A 5 7.47 -5.17 4.07
N LEU A 6 7.97 -4.63 5.17
CA LEU A 6 8.23 -3.20 5.33
C LEU A 6 9.25 -2.70 4.30
N GLY A 7 10.36 -3.43 4.13
CA GLY A 7 11.37 -3.12 3.11
C GLY A 7 10.82 -3.24 1.68
N ALA A 8 9.95 -4.23 1.42
CA ALA A 8 9.30 -4.37 0.11
C ALA A 8 8.35 -3.20 -0.19
N LEU A 9 7.59 -2.74 0.83
CA LEU A 9 6.69 -1.60 0.74
C LEU A 9 7.47 -0.29 0.50
N GLN A 10 8.53 -0.05 1.27
CA GLN A 10 9.44 1.08 1.09
C GLN A 10 9.96 1.16 -0.36
N GLY A 11 10.49 0.06 -0.87
CA GLY A 11 10.97 0.01 -2.25
C GLY A 11 9.86 0.16 -3.30
N ALA A 12 8.63 -0.26 -3.01
CA ALA A 12 7.49 -0.07 -3.91
C ALA A 12 7.10 1.40 -4.01
N GLU A 13 7.03 2.12 -2.89
CA GLU A 13 6.72 3.55 -2.86
C GLU A 13 7.80 4.38 -3.57
N GLU A 14 9.09 4.05 -3.37
CA GLU A 14 10.20 4.68 -4.11
C GLU A 14 10.08 4.50 -5.62
N ARG A 15 9.77 3.28 -6.07
CA ARG A 15 9.55 3.00 -7.50
C ARG A 15 8.31 3.71 -8.04
N LEU A 16 7.28 3.88 -7.23
CA LEU A 16 6.04 4.55 -7.63
C LEU A 16 6.24 6.06 -7.74
N ALA A 17 6.90 6.69 -6.76
CA ALA A 17 7.22 8.11 -6.77
C ALA A 17 8.07 8.48 -8.00
N ARG A 18 9.10 7.67 -8.30
CA ARG A 18 9.92 7.83 -9.51
C ARG A 18 9.11 7.72 -10.79
N ALA A 19 8.20 6.74 -10.87
CA ALA A 19 7.45 6.45 -12.10
C ALA A 19 6.38 7.49 -12.41
N LEU A 20 5.67 8.00 -11.41
CA LEU A 20 4.52 8.89 -11.62
C LEU A 20 4.88 10.37 -11.56
N PHE A 21 5.82 10.77 -10.70
CA PHE A 21 6.09 12.17 -10.42
C PHE A 21 7.50 12.62 -10.83
N SER A 22 8.30 11.70 -11.43
CA SER A 22 9.70 11.95 -11.81
C SER A 22 10.56 12.48 -10.66
N GLU A 23 10.17 12.19 -9.42
CA GLU A 23 10.89 12.61 -8.24
C GLU A 23 12.07 11.67 -7.99
N ASP A 24 13.18 12.22 -7.50
CA ASP A 24 14.29 11.40 -7.02
C ASP A 24 13.85 10.68 -5.74
N PRO A 25 13.67 9.35 -5.74
CA PRO A 25 13.16 8.64 -4.58
C PRO A 25 14.22 8.38 -3.51
N LEU A 26 15.49 8.72 -3.76
CA LEU A 26 16.56 8.50 -2.78
C LEU A 26 16.25 9.23 -1.47
N GLY A 27 16.18 8.43 -0.39
CA GLY A 27 15.90 8.91 0.95
C GLY A 27 14.42 9.11 1.28
N LEU A 28 13.49 8.64 0.45
CA LEU A 28 12.06 8.62 0.79
C LEU A 28 11.86 7.83 2.08
N LYS A 29 11.09 8.35 3.03
CA LYS A 29 10.69 7.61 4.24
C LYS A 29 9.20 7.38 4.23
N ILE A 30 8.77 6.16 4.49
CA ILE A 30 7.35 5.86 4.71
C ILE A 30 7.00 5.99 6.20
N PRO A 31 5.83 6.55 6.55
CA PRO A 31 5.38 6.70 7.93
C PRO A 31 4.69 5.42 8.42
N ILE A 32 5.27 4.26 8.11
CA ILE A 32 4.77 2.94 8.49
C ILE A 32 5.85 2.23 9.29
N THR A 33 5.51 1.74 10.47
CA THR A 33 6.44 0.99 11.33
C THR A 33 6.31 -0.52 11.12
N GLN A 34 7.26 -1.28 11.67
CA GLN A 34 7.18 -2.75 11.64
C GLN A 34 5.95 -3.28 12.39
N ASP A 35 5.56 -2.61 13.49
CA ASP A 35 4.37 -2.96 14.27
C ASP A 35 3.08 -2.71 13.47
N ASP A 36 3.02 -1.62 12.70
CA ASP A 36 1.90 -1.34 11.80
C ASP A 36 1.76 -2.42 10.72
N VAL A 37 2.89 -2.92 10.20
CA VAL A 37 2.90 -4.05 9.26
C VAL A 37 2.36 -5.31 9.93
N GLY A 38 2.80 -5.62 11.16
CA GLY A 38 2.29 -6.75 11.93
C GLY A 38 0.78 -6.67 12.15
N TYR A 39 0.29 -5.51 12.59
CA TYR A 39 -1.14 -5.25 12.78
C TYR A 39 -1.94 -5.42 11.47
N LEU A 40 -1.48 -4.83 10.36
CA LEU A 40 -2.16 -4.99 9.07
C LEU A 40 -2.20 -6.46 8.65
N VAL A 41 -1.08 -7.17 8.77
CA VAL A 41 -1.00 -8.57 8.34
C VAL A 41 -1.92 -9.45 9.19
N GLU A 42 -1.81 -9.38 10.51
CA GLU A 42 -2.46 -10.33 11.41
C GLU A 42 -3.87 -9.91 11.80
N GLU A 43 -4.08 -8.68 12.26
CA GLU A 43 -5.38 -8.25 12.81
C GLU A 43 -6.34 -7.79 11.72
N VAL A 44 -5.84 -7.06 10.72
CA VAL A 44 -6.67 -6.59 9.62
C VAL A 44 -6.89 -7.74 8.65
N TYR A 45 -5.85 -8.29 8.05
CA TYR A 45 -5.97 -9.25 6.94
C TYR A 45 -5.95 -10.73 7.34
N ASN A 46 -5.81 -11.07 8.62
CA ASN A 46 -5.79 -12.46 9.10
C ASN A 46 -4.75 -13.34 8.39
N GLY A 47 -3.58 -12.77 8.08
CA GLY A 47 -2.46 -13.45 7.42
C GLY A 47 -2.78 -13.93 6.00
N LYS A 48 -3.73 -13.29 5.30
CA LYS A 48 -4.18 -13.72 3.97
C LYS A 48 -4.28 -12.55 2.99
N SER A 49 -3.92 -12.80 1.73
CA SER A 49 -4.15 -11.86 0.64
C SER A 49 -5.64 -11.52 0.56
N ILE A 50 -5.97 -10.23 0.51
CA ILE A 50 -7.36 -9.78 0.27
C ILE A 50 -7.82 -10.04 -1.16
N ILE A 51 -6.94 -10.47 -2.06
CA ILE A 51 -7.29 -10.82 -3.44
C ILE A 51 -7.64 -12.30 -3.55
N SER A 52 -6.69 -13.18 -3.24
CA SER A 52 -6.85 -14.63 -3.41
C SER A 52 -7.11 -15.42 -2.14
N GLY A 53 -6.87 -14.85 -0.96
CA GLY A 53 -6.93 -15.57 0.31
C GLY A 53 -5.70 -16.44 0.61
N LEU A 54 -4.68 -16.44 -0.26
CA LEU A 54 -3.41 -17.14 -0.02
C LEU A 54 -2.63 -16.50 1.13
N SER A 55 -1.90 -17.30 1.90
CA SER A 55 -1.10 -16.86 3.05
C SER A 55 0.42 -16.86 2.77
N THR A 56 0.84 -17.13 1.54
CA THR A 56 2.24 -17.26 1.17
C THR A 56 2.76 -16.02 0.46
N ARG A 57 4.01 -15.66 0.77
CA ARG A 57 4.75 -14.55 0.12
C ARG A 57 3.96 -13.22 0.13
N LEU A 58 3.37 -12.91 1.29
CA LEU A 58 2.56 -11.72 1.49
C LEU A 58 3.41 -10.46 1.47
N ILE A 59 2.90 -9.40 0.85
CA ILE A 59 3.45 -8.05 0.88
C ILE A 59 2.31 -7.02 0.92
N LEU A 60 2.60 -5.83 1.44
CA LEU A 60 1.70 -4.69 1.42
C LEU A 60 1.92 -3.87 0.14
N SER A 61 0.82 -3.41 -0.46
CA SER A 61 0.84 -2.53 -1.62
C SER A 61 -0.22 -1.46 -1.47
N ARG A 62 0.03 -0.27 -2.00
CA ARG A 62 -1.00 0.76 -2.20
C ARG A 62 -2.10 0.18 -3.11
N TRP A 63 -3.36 0.43 -2.76
CA TRP A 63 -4.52 -0.08 -3.53
C TRP A 63 -4.93 0.82 -4.69
N ARG A 64 -4.83 2.15 -4.52
CA ARG A 64 -5.26 3.12 -5.54
C ARG A 64 -4.05 3.88 -6.09
N LYS A 65 -4.04 4.10 -7.41
CA LYS A 65 -3.05 4.96 -8.06
C LYS A 65 -3.17 6.38 -7.45
N PRO A 66 -2.08 6.97 -6.94
CA PRO A 66 -2.11 8.33 -6.43
C PRO A 66 -2.28 9.30 -7.61
N THR A 67 -3.20 10.26 -7.47
CA THR A 67 -3.49 11.27 -8.50
C THR A 67 -2.59 12.50 -8.40
N GLU A 68 -2.03 12.74 -7.21
CA GLU A 68 -1.16 13.86 -6.90
C GLU A 68 0.12 13.33 -6.25
N SER A 69 1.18 14.15 -6.25
CA SER A 69 2.40 13.76 -5.56
C SER A 69 2.11 13.54 -4.08
N PHE A 70 2.50 12.37 -3.60
CA PHE A 70 2.35 11.96 -2.21
C PHE A 70 3.65 12.09 -1.42
N VAL A 71 4.67 12.75 -1.99
CA VAL A 71 5.95 12.98 -1.34
C VAL A 71 5.99 14.41 -0.80
N ASP A 72 6.07 14.52 0.52
CA ASP A 72 6.28 15.78 1.21
C ASP A 72 7.78 16.12 1.25
N GLN A 73 8.12 17.27 0.66
CA GLN A 73 9.46 17.86 0.65
C GLN A 73 9.50 19.23 1.34
N SER A 74 8.47 19.57 2.12
CA SER A 74 8.37 20.86 2.83
C SER A 74 9.53 21.10 3.81
N THR A 75 10.11 20.02 4.34
CA THR A 75 11.29 20.09 5.20
C THR A 75 12.57 19.91 4.36
N PRO A 76 13.47 20.91 4.32
CA PRO A 76 14.68 20.84 3.52
C PRO A 76 15.51 19.58 3.81
N GLY A 77 15.82 18.81 2.78
CA GLY A 77 16.61 17.58 2.88
C GLY A 77 15.85 16.34 3.37
N GLN A 78 14.52 16.42 3.57
CA GLN A 78 13.68 15.29 3.91
C GLN A 78 12.66 15.03 2.81
N LYS A 79 12.42 13.75 2.52
CA LYS A 79 11.37 13.27 1.62
C LYS A 79 10.53 12.28 2.38
N ASN A 80 9.30 12.64 2.71
CA ASN A 80 8.40 11.79 3.49
C ASN A 80 7.20 11.41 2.63
N SER A 81 6.87 10.13 2.56
CA SER A 81 5.63 9.68 1.94
C SER A 81 4.44 10.05 2.83
N GLN A 82 3.34 10.47 2.22
CA GLN A 82 2.05 10.67 2.90
C GLN A 82 1.21 9.38 2.92
N LEU A 83 1.84 8.22 2.68
CA LEU A 83 1.18 6.91 2.73
C LEU A 83 0.50 6.69 4.09
N LYS A 84 -0.74 6.19 4.05
CA LYS A 84 -1.49 5.81 5.25
C LYS A 84 -1.75 4.31 5.27
N MET A 85 -1.92 3.75 6.48
CA MET A 85 -2.25 2.33 6.64
C MET A 85 -3.53 1.94 5.90
N ARG A 86 -4.55 2.81 5.93
CA ARG A 86 -5.82 2.61 5.23
C ARG A 86 -5.70 2.51 3.71
N ASP A 87 -4.61 3.00 3.12
CA ASP A 87 -4.38 2.98 1.67
C ASP A 87 -3.70 1.67 1.21
N LEU A 88 -3.32 0.81 2.15
CA LEU A 88 -2.60 -0.43 1.91
C LEU A 88 -3.53 -1.63 1.88
N VAL A 89 -3.18 -2.60 1.03
CA VAL A 89 -3.79 -3.93 0.99
C VAL A 89 -2.72 -4.99 1.08
N LEU A 90 -3.06 -6.12 1.71
CA LEU A 90 -2.21 -7.29 1.74
C LEU A 90 -2.47 -8.17 0.52
N MET A 91 -1.41 -8.48 -0.21
CA MET A 91 -1.45 -9.26 -1.45
C MET A 91 -0.30 -10.27 -1.46
N THR A 92 -0.35 -11.28 -2.32
CA THR A 92 0.86 -12.05 -2.63
C THR A 92 1.82 -11.20 -3.48
N LYS A 93 3.11 -11.55 -3.48
CA LYS A 93 4.11 -10.84 -4.27
C LYS A 93 3.76 -10.79 -5.76
N GLU A 94 3.23 -11.87 -6.31
CA GLU A 94 2.79 -11.97 -7.71
C GLU A 94 1.64 -11.01 -8.01
N GLU A 95 0.64 -10.97 -7.12
CA GLU A 95 -0.53 -10.10 -7.24
C GLU A 95 -0.14 -8.63 -7.18
N ALA A 96 0.70 -8.26 -6.21
CA ALA A 96 1.19 -6.89 -6.08
C ALA A 96 2.06 -6.47 -7.27
N SER A 97 2.87 -7.38 -7.82
CA SER A 97 3.66 -7.09 -9.02
C SER A 97 2.76 -6.80 -10.23
N LYS A 98 1.67 -7.57 -10.38
CA LYS A 98 0.66 -7.33 -11.42
C LYS A 98 -0.08 -6.01 -11.18
N HIS A 99 -0.48 -5.74 -9.93
CA HIS A 99 -1.15 -4.52 -9.54
C HIS A 99 -0.30 -3.27 -9.79
N GLU A 100 0.97 -3.29 -9.37
CA GLU A 100 1.93 -2.21 -9.57
C GLU A 100 2.08 -1.89 -11.06
N LYS A 101 2.21 -2.91 -11.91
CA LYS A 101 2.40 -2.76 -13.35
C LYS A 101 1.16 -2.23 -14.07
N GLU A 102 0.00 -2.81 -13.77
CA GLU A 102 -1.22 -2.58 -14.57
C GLU A 102 -2.03 -1.39 -14.05
N VAL A 103 -2.08 -1.17 -12.73
CA VAL A 103 -2.90 -0.13 -12.09
C VAL A 103 -2.06 1.04 -11.62
N LEU A 104 -1.05 0.80 -10.77
CA LEU A 104 -0.33 1.92 -10.14
C LEU A 104 0.54 2.69 -11.14
N LYS A 105 1.24 1.97 -12.02
CA LYS A 105 2.09 2.54 -13.07
C LYS A 105 1.43 2.53 -14.44
N GLY A 106 0.45 1.65 -14.63
CA GLY A 106 -0.30 1.55 -15.88
C GLY A 106 -1.51 2.48 -15.90
N GLU A 107 -2.34 2.30 -16.92
CA GLU A 107 -3.53 3.11 -17.17
C GLU A 107 -4.83 2.34 -16.88
N LYS A 108 -4.74 1.08 -16.41
CA LYS A 108 -5.94 0.31 -16.09
C LYS A 108 -6.56 0.81 -14.79
N SER A 109 -7.87 0.94 -14.82
CA SER A 109 -8.69 1.09 -13.63
C SER A 109 -8.72 -0.21 -12.81
N LEU A 110 -9.18 -0.12 -11.56
CA LEU A 110 -9.33 -1.30 -10.70
C LEU A 110 -10.36 -2.26 -11.28
N GLU A 111 -11.41 -1.71 -11.87
CA GLU A 111 -12.56 -2.40 -12.48
C GLU A 111 -12.15 -3.21 -13.72
N GLU A 112 -11.08 -2.80 -14.41
CA GLU A 112 -10.51 -3.55 -15.54
C GLU A 112 -9.62 -4.72 -15.09
N LEU A 113 -9.06 -4.67 -13.87
CA LEU A 113 -8.16 -5.70 -13.36
C LEU A 113 -8.84 -6.69 -12.40
N TYR A 114 -9.81 -6.23 -11.62
CA TYR A 114 -10.45 -7.00 -10.54
C TYR A 114 -11.96 -7.10 -10.73
N SER A 115 -12.54 -8.17 -10.20
CA SER A 115 -14.00 -8.31 -10.14
C SER A 115 -14.62 -7.29 -9.18
N ALA A 116 -15.88 -6.92 -9.42
CA ALA A 116 -16.65 -6.03 -8.54
C ALA A 116 -16.67 -6.54 -7.08
N GLU A 117 -16.82 -7.85 -6.88
CA GLU A 117 -16.78 -8.50 -5.56
C GLU A 117 -15.44 -8.26 -4.84
N THR A 118 -14.31 -8.36 -5.57
CA THR A 118 -12.99 -8.11 -5.00
C THR A 118 -12.84 -6.65 -4.57
N ILE A 119 -13.26 -5.73 -5.44
CA ILE A 119 -13.20 -4.28 -5.18
C ILE A 119 -14.08 -3.91 -3.98
N GLU A 120 -15.31 -4.45 -3.92
CA GLU A 120 -16.22 -4.25 -2.79
C GLU A 120 -15.63 -4.77 -1.49
N ARG A 121 -15.06 -5.98 -1.50
CA ARG A 121 -14.40 -6.56 -0.32
C ARG A 121 -13.24 -5.69 0.17
N VAL A 122 -12.40 -5.20 -0.74
CA VAL A 122 -11.29 -4.29 -0.39
C VAL A 122 -11.81 -2.97 0.16
N ASN A 123 -12.77 -2.33 -0.53
CA ASN A 123 -13.34 -1.05 -0.10
C ASN A 123 -14.01 -1.17 1.28
N LYS A 124 -14.74 -2.26 1.54
CA LYS A 124 -15.34 -2.53 2.86
C LYS A 124 -14.26 -2.61 3.93
N ARG A 125 -13.17 -3.34 3.66
CA ARG A 125 -12.06 -3.46 4.62
C ARG A 125 -11.36 -2.12 4.88
N MET A 126 -11.09 -1.34 3.84
CA MET A 126 -10.48 -0.01 4.00
C MET A 126 -11.40 0.95 4.78
N ALA A 127 -12.71 0.87 4.57
CA ALA A 127 -13.69 1.68 5.30
C ALA A 127 -13.81 1.27 6.77
N GLU A 128 -13.63 -0.02 7.09
CA GLU A 128 -13.50 -0.51 8.47
C GLU A 128 -12.25 0.09 9.11
N GLU A 129 -11.09 0.02 8.44
CA GLU A 129 -9.82 0.56 8.96
C GLU A 129 -9.87 2.09 9.18
N GLU A 130 -10.49 2.85 8.27
CA GLU A 130 -10.66 4.29 8.45
C GLU A 130 -11.45 4.64 9.72
N ARG A 131 -12.39 3.78 10.15
CA ARG A 131 -13.12 3.99 11.40
C ARG A 131 -12.21 3.73 12.61
N PHE A 132 -11.38 2.70 12.57
CA PHE A 132 -10.46 2.36 13.65
C PHE A 132 -9.31 3.35 13.80
N GLU A 133 -8.78 3.89 12.69
CA GLU A 133 -7.74 4.93 12.69
C GLU A 133 -8.17 6.16 13.52
N ARG A 134 -9.44 6.57 13.43
CA ARG A 134 -10.00 7.69 14.21
C ARG A 134 -10.00 7.46 15.72
N PHE A 135 -10.01 6.21 16.18
CA PHE A 135 -9.94 5.87 17.61
C PHE A 135 -8.50 5.65 18.10
N ARG A 136 -7.53 5.52 17.19
CA ARG A 136 -6.10 5.36 17.51
C ARG A 136 -5.35 6.70 17.67
N SER A 137 -5.99 7.83 17.34
CA SER A 137 -5.39 9.17 17.41
C SER A 137 -5.46 9.83 18.81
N VAL A 138 -5.68 9.06 19.88
CA VAL A 138 -5.87 9.56 21.26
C VAL A 138 -4.63 9.32 22.11
#